data_AF-A0A2V6WI23-F1
#
_entry.id   AF-A0A2V6WI23-F1
#
_cell.length_a   1.000
_cell.length_b   1.000
_cell.length_c   1.000
_cell.angle_alpha   90.00
_cell.angle_beta   90.00
_cell.angle_gamma   90.00
#
_symmetry.space_group_name_H-M   'P 1'
#
loop_
_entity.id
_entity.type
_entity.pdbx_description
1 polymer ?
#
loop_
_entity_poly.entity_id
_entity_poly.type
_entity_poly.pdbx_seq_one_letter_code
_entity_poly.pdbx_strand_id
1 'polypeptide(L)'
;MAALLWTGMAGCATSSATDRAAVTSTTALGRRVDLNESGALEAVARANPAHYEKIRRILTGILQQPEASVPRWIQANFDGRDVTYAPVVLTSHPPKRRLSFALDATRYEAIIVLTNVRGDIVPLR
;
A
#
# COMPACT_ATOMS: atom_id res chain seq x y z
N MET A 1 -8.40 -44.35 54.03
CA MET A 1 -7.13 -45.04 53.74
C MET A 1 -7.43 -46.34 53.02
N ALA A 2 -7.15 -46.41 51.71
CA ALA A 2 -6.90 -47.64 50.96
C ALA A 2 -6.45 -47.22 49.54
N ALA A 3 -5.17 -47.45 49.26
CA ALA A 3 -4.56 -47.27 47.94
C ALA A 3 -4.60 -48.60 47.19
N LEU A 4 -4.87 -48.56 45.88
CA LEU A 4 -4.58 -49.65 44.95
C LEU A 4 -4.08 -49.06 43.63
N LEU A 5 -3.03 -49.71 43.14
CA LEU A 5 -2.05 -49.27 42.15
C LEU A 5 -2.34 -49.83 40.75
N TRP A 6 -1.76 -49.15 39.75
CA TRP A 6 -1.48 -49.55 38.35
C TRP A 6 -2.66 -49.87 37.43
N THR A 7 -2.72 -49.34 36.20
CA THR A 7 -1.90 -49.68 35.01
C THR A 7 -2.20 -48.59 33.96
N GLY A 8 -1.26 -47.85 33.36
CA GLY A 8 -0.40 -48.32 32.27
C GLY A 8 -1.17 -48.44 30.95
N MET A 9 -1.29 -47.37 30.15
CA MET A 9 -1.37 -47.54 28.69
C MET A 9 -0.91 -46.29 27.94
N ALA A 10 0.21 -46.45 27.24
CA ALA A 10 0.66 -45.60 26.17
C ALA A 10 -0.35 -45.64 25.02
N GLY A 11 -0.68 -44.47 24.48
CA GLY A 11 -1.50 -44.30 23.29
C GLY A 11 -0.95 -43.16 22.47
N CYS A 12 0.23 -43.35 21.88
CA CYS A 12 0.71 -42.52 20.79
C CYS A 12 -0.15 -42.84 19.55
N ALA A 13 -0.94 -41.88 19.11
CA ALA A 13 -1.46 -41.87 17.74
C ALA A 13 -1.42 -40.42 17.24
N THR A 14 -0.24 -40.03 16.77
CA THR A 14 -0.05 -38.94 15.82
C THR A 14 -0.77 -39.32 14.52
N SER A 15 -1.79 -38.55 14.13
CA SER A 15 -2.29 -38.60 12.75
C SER A 15 -2.39 -37.18 12.22
N SER A 16 -1.29 -36.77 11.59
CA SER A 16 -1.11 -35.51 10.90
C SER A 16 -1.92 -35.55 9.61
N ALA A 17 -3.17 -35.08 9.65
CA ALA A 17 -3.91 -34.75 8.43
C ALA A 17 -3.39 -33.41 7.90
N THR A 18 -2.26 -33.45 7.19
CA THR A 18 -1.84 -32.35 6.30
C THR A 18 -2.74 -32.40 5.09
N ASP A 19 -3.91 -31.78 5.21
CA ASP A 19 -4.73 -31.46 4.05
C ASP A 19 -3.97 -30.42 3.22
N ARG A 20 -3.68 -30.78 1.97
CA ARG A 20 -2.95 -29.91 1.05
C ARG A 20 -3.88 -28.76 0.72
N ALA A 21 -3.71 -27.64 1.43
CA ALA A 21 -4.34 -26.39 1.06
C ALA A 21 -4.05 -26.14 -0.43
N ALA A 22 -5.12 -26.19 -1.23
CA ALA A 22 -5.08 -25.73 -2.61
C ALA A 22 -4.55 -24.30 -2.57
N VAL A 23 -3.35 -24.10 -3.12
CA VAL A 23 -2.82 -22.76 -3.38
C VAL A 23 -3.65 -22.23 -4.52
N THR A 24 -4.82 -21.69 -4.20
CA THR A 24 -5.53 -20.79 -5.07
C THR A 24 -4.72 -19.50 -5.06
N SER A 25 -3.67 -19.43 -5.87
CA SER A 25 -3.12 -18.16 -6.31
C SER A 25 -4.14 -17.51 -7.24
N THR A 26 -5.31 -17.15 -6.71
CA THR A 26 -6.12 -16.09 -7.27
C THR A 26 -5.20 -14.89 -7.22
N THR A 27 -4.65 -14.49 -8.35
CA THR A 27 -4.05 -13.17 -8.49
C THR A 27 -5.14 -12.20 -8.07
N ALA A 28 -5.09 -11.74 -6.83
CA ALA A 28 -6.05 -10.79 -6.31
C ALA A 28 -5.99 -9.61 -7.27
N LEU A 29 -7.06 -9.39 -8.04
CA LEU A 29 -7.24 -8.16 -8.77
C LEU A 29 -7.26 -7.08 -7.69
N GLY A 30 -6.08 -6.49 -7.45
CA GLY A 30 -5.84 -5.64 -6.29
C GLY A 30 -6.87 -4.53 -6.26
N ARG A 31 -7.55 -4.38 -5.12
CA ARG A 31 -8.56 -3.35 -4.94
C ARG A 31 -7.95 -2.00 -5.34
N ARG A 32 -8.57 -1.29 -6.27
CA ARG A 32 -8.16 0.06 -6.67
C ARG A 32 -9.02 1.09 -5.95
N VAL A 33 -8.39 2.15 -5.46
CA VAL A 33 -9.04 3.27 -4.78
C VAL A 33 -8.54 4.57 -5.40
N ASP A 34 -9.44 5.32 -6.01
CA ASP A 34 -9.16 6.69 -6.43
C ASP A 34 -9.34 7.62 -5.22
N LEU A 35 -8.24 8.24 -4.77
CA LEU A 35 -8.22 9.16 -3.64
C LEU A 35 -8.74 10.56 -4.00
N ASN A 36 -9.01 10.83 -5.28
CA ASN A 36 -9.61 12.08 -5.74
C ASN A 36 -11.14 12.08 -5.59
N GLU A 37 -11.77 10.89 -5.43
CA GLU A 37 -13.20 10.79 -5.21
C GLU A 37 -13.59 11.37 -3.84
N SER A 38 -14.71 12.09 -3.80
CA SER A 38 -15.25 12.64 -2.55
C SER A 38 -15.56 11.52 -1.56
N GLY A 39 -15.05 11.61 -0.32
CA GLY A 39 -15.30 10.60 0.70
C GLY A 39 -14.34 9.40 0.67
N ALA A 40 -13.44 9.32 -0.32
CA ALA A 40 -12.54 8.17 -0.49
C ALA A 40 -11.59 8.02 0.71
N LEU A 41 -11.02 9.12 1.19
CA LEU A 41 -10.06 9.08 2.29
C LEU A 41 -10.74 8.69 3.62
N GLU A 42 -11.96 9.17 3.86
CA GLU A 42 -12.79 8.79 5.02
C GLU A 42 -13.21 7.32 4.94
N ALA A 43 -13.51 6.82 3.74
CA ALA A 43 -13.78 5.41 3.53
C ALA A 43 -12.54 4.54 3.82
N VAL A 44 -11.35 5.00 3.43
CA VAL A 44 -10.10 4.34 3.80
C VAL A 44 -9.87 4.40 5.31
N ALA A 45 -10.13 5.52 5.97
CA ALA A 45 -9.99 5.66 7.43
C ALA A 45 -10.86 4.64 8.19
N ARG A 46 -12.11 4.44 7.75
CA ARG A 46 -13.01 3.45 8.37
C ARG A 46 -12.59 2.00 8.10
N ALA A 47 -12.11 1.71 6.90
CA ALA A 47 -11.80 0.34 6.47
C ALA A 47 -10.39 -0.13 6.91
N ASN A 48 -9.41 0.76 6.88
CA ASN A 48 -8.03 0.47 7.22
C ASN A 48 -7.32 1.74 7.76
N PRO A 49 -7.38 1.96 9.09
CA PRO A 49 -6.75 3.12 9.73
C PRO A 49 -5.23 3.21 9.50
N ALA A 50 -4.53 2.07 9.38
CA ALA A 50 -3.09 2.05 9.16
C ALA A 50 -2.72 2.57 7.76
N HIS A 51 -3.47 2.16 6.73
CA HIS A 51 -3.30 2.70 5.38
C HIS A 51 -3.65 4.18 5.32
N TYR A 52 -4.73 4.59 5.99
CA TYR A 52 -5.11 6.00 6.07
C TYR A 52 -3.96 6.87 6.60
N GLU A 53 -3.32 6.48 7.70
CA GLU A 53 -2.19 7.25 8.24
C GLU A 53 -0.99 7.31 7.29
N LYS A 54 -0.65 6.20 6.63
CA LYS A 54 0.40 6.18 5.60
C LYS A 54 0.05 7.10 4.44
N ILE A 55 -1.16 7.01 3.89
CA ILE A 55 -1.63 7.83 2.77
C ILE A 55 -1.63 9.31 3.14
N ARG A 56 -2.16 9.66 4.31
CA ARG A 56 -2.18 11.04 4.81
C ARG A 56 -0.76 11.61 4.86
N ARG A 57 0.20 10.87 5.44
CA ARG A 57 1.61 11.29 5.52
C ARG A 57 2.26 11.42 4.14
N ILE A 58 1.97 10.50 3.22
CA ILE A 58 2.44 10.58 1.82
C ILE A 58 1.92 11.87 1.18
N LEU A 59 0.60 12.10 1.19
CA LEU A 59 -0.03 13.25 0.54
C LEU A 59 0.46 14.59 1.12
N THR A 60 0.70 14.67 2.43
CA THR A 60 1.24 15.88 3.06
C THR A 60 2.73 16.08 2.80
N GLY A 61 3.50 15.00 2.63
CA GLY A 61 4.96 15.06 2.53
C GLY A 61 5.50 15.11 1.10
N ILE A 62 4.69 14.72 0.11
CA ILE A 62 5.15 14.49 -1.26
C ILE A 62 5.73 15.74 -1.92
N LEU A 63 5.14 16.92 -1.68
CA LEU A 63 5.60 18.19 -2.26
C LEU A 63 6.93 18.69 -1.65
N GLN A 64 7.37 18.09 -0.54
CA GLN A 64 8.67 18.39 0.07
C GLN A 64 9.81 17.52 -0.46
N GLN A 65 9.48 16.53 -1.29
CA GLN A 65 10.48 15.67 -1.90
C GLN A 65 10.85 16.20 -3.29
N PRO A 66 12.13 16.13 -3.69
CA PRO A 66 12.49 16.24 -5.09
C PRO A 66 11.68 15.21 -5.91
N GLU A 67 11.09 15.62 -7.03
CA GLU A 67 10.16 14.76 -7.78
C GLU A 67 10.77 13.40 -8.15
N ALA A 68 12.03 13.39 -8.57
CA ALA A 68 12.76 12.18 -8.92
C ALA A 68 12.95 11.21 -7.74
N SER A 69 12.92 11.72 -6.51
CA SER A 69 13.09 10.94 -5.28
C SER A 69 11.78 10.38 -4.74
N VAL A 70 10.62 10.87 -5.19
CA VAL A 70 9.31 10.49 -4.67
C VAL A 70 9.08 8.97 -4.65
N PRO A 71 9.32 8.21 -5.74
CA PRO A 71 9.10 6.77 -5.72
C PRO A 71 9.93 6.04 -4.66
N ARG A 72 11.22 6.37 -4.56
CA ARG A 72 12.14 5.77 -3.58
C ARG A 72 11.77 6.17 -2.15
N TRP A 73 11.37 7.42 -1.94
CA TRP A 73 10.92 7.91 -0.64
C TRP A 73 9.67 7.16 -0.16
N ILE A 74 8.67 6.95 -1.03
CA ILE A 74 7.46 6.21 -0.70
C ILE A 74 7.78 4.75 -0.35
N GLN A 75 8.63 4.10 -1.13
CA GLN A 75 9.08 2.73 -0.87
C GLN A 75 9.77 2.60 0.49
N ALA A 76 10.73 3.47 0.79
CA ALA A 76 11.56 3.35 1.98
C ALA A 76 10.84 3.71 3.30
N ASN A 77 9.85 4.61 3.25
CA ASN A 77 9.24 5.18 4.46
C ASN A 77 7.84 4.65 4.76
N PHE A 78 7.18 4.00 3.79
CA PHE A 78 5.78 3.59 3.91
C PHE A 78 5.50 2.18 3.40
N ASP A 79 6.53 1.42 3.01
CA ASP A 79 6.41 0.10 2.40
C ASP A 79 5.58 0.10 1.10
N GLY A 80 5.56 1.24 0.40
CA GLY A 80 4.82 1.39 -0.85
C GLY A 80 5.47 0.60 -1.98
N ARG A 81 4.66 -0.08 -2.79
CA ARG A 81 5.10 -0.87 -3.95
C ARG A 81 4.55 -0.29 -5.25
N ASP A 82 5.16 -0.66 -6.37
CA ASP A 82 4.73 -0.26 -7.73
C ASP A 82 4.44 1.23 -7.86
N VAL A 83 5.32 2.05 -7.28
CA VAL A 83 5.12 3.50 -7.16
C VAL A 83 5.41 4.16 -8.50
N THR A 84 4.42 4.86 -9.03
CA THR A 84 4.52 5.70 -10.21
C THR A 84 4.21 7.14 -9.84
N TYR A 85 5.07 8.07 -10.22
CA TYR A 85 4.87 9.51 -10.05
C TYR A 85 5.23 10.20 -11.35
N ALA A 86 4.23 10.42 -12.20
CA ALA A 86 4.42 10.82 -13.59
C ALA A 86 3.56 12.05 -13.93
N PRO A 87 3.92 12.83 -14.97
CA PRO A 87 3.00 13.82 -15.51
C PRO A 87 1.67 13.18 -15.91
N VAL A 88 0.57 13.93 -15.78
CA VAL A 88 -0.67 13.56 -16.47
C VAL A 88 -0.45 13.71 -17.98
N VAL A 89 -1.15 12.91 -18.80
CA VAL A 89 -1.09 13.02 -20.27
C VAL A 89 -1.45 14.45 -20.66
N LEU A 90 -0.56 15.09 -21.45
CA LEU A 90 -0.52 16.54 -21.67
C LEU A 90 -0.26 17.31 -20.36
N THR A 91 0.76 18.18 -20.37
CA THR A 91 1.11 18.97 -19.18
C THR A 91 0.04 20.03 -18.91
N SER A 92 -0.48 20.07 -17.67
CA SER A 92 -1.47 21.07 -17.24
C SER A 92 -0.83 22.35 -16.66
N HIS A 93 -1.61 23.42 -16.57
CA HIS A 93 -1.31 24.60 -15.76
C HIS A 93 -2.44 24.83 -14.73
N PRO A 94 -2.18 24.76 -13.41
CA PRO A 94 -0.92 24.39 -12.76
C PRO A 94 -0.45 22.97 -13.12
N PRO A 95 0.86 22.67 -13.04
CA PRO A 95 1.39 21.35 -13.31
C PRO A 95 0.79 20.29 -12.37
N LYS A 96 0.50 19.11 -12.92
CA LYS A 96 -0.09 17.99 -12.18
C LYS A 96 0.74 16.72 -12.36
N ARG A 97 0.79 15.92 -11.29
CA ARG A 97 1.37 14.58 -11.29
C ARG A 97 0.29 13.56 -10.95
N ARG A 98 0.27 12.45 -11.67
CA ARG A 98 -0.46 11.25 -11.27
C ARG A 98 0.44 10.42 -10.37
N LEU A 99 0.00 10.24 -9.14
CA LEU A 99 0.61 9.33 -8.16
C LEU A 99 -0.19 8.02 -8.18
N SER A 100 0.49 6.89 -8.35
CA SER A 100 -0.06 5.57 -8.08
C SER A 100 0.91 4.76 -7.23
N PHE A 101 0.41 4.02 -6.25
CA PHE A 101 1.21 3.14 -5.42
C PHE A 101 0.32 2.04 -4.83
N ALA A 102 0.94 0.94 -4.41
CA ALA A 102 0.27 -0.12 -3.68
C ALA A 102 0.72 -0.14 -2.21
N LEU A 103 -0.23 -0.27 -1.29
CA LEU A 103 0.00 -0.72 0.08
C LEU A 103 -0.70 -2.05 0.23
N ASP A 104 0.06 -3.09 0.60
CA ASP A 104 -0.40 -4.48 0.56
C ASP A 104 -1.06 -4.81 -0.79
N ALA A 105 -2.25 -5.40 -0.80
CA ALA A 105 -3.00 -5.75 -2.00
C ALA A 105 -3.87 -4.59 -2.56
N THR A 106 -3.80 -3.39 -1.98
CA THR A 106 -4.63 -2.25 -2.40
C THR A 106 -3.79 -1.23 -3.16
N ARG A 107 -4.25 -0.88 -4.37
CA ARG A 107 -3.66 0.18 -5.19
C ARG A 107 -4.43 1.48 -4.99
N TYR A 108 -3.69 2.55 -4.76
CA TYR A 108 -4.20 3.89 -4.59
C TYR A 108 -3.76 4.75 -5.78
N GLU A 109 -4.61 5.69 -6.16
CA GLU A 109 -4.30 6.70 -7.18
C GLU A 109 -4.71 8.09 -6.68
N ALA A 110 -3.91 9.12 -6.97
CA ALA A 110 -4.19 10.50 -6.63
C ALA A 110 -3.63 11.44 -7.70
N ILE A 111 -4.31 12.58 -7.91
CA ILE A 111 -3.79 13.70 -8.70
C ILE A 111 -3.19 14.72 -7.75
N ILE A 112 -1.89 14.97 -7.91
CA ILE A 112 -1.14 15.93 -7.11
C ILE A 112 -0.99 17.20 -7.93
N VAL A 113 -1.49 18.32 -7.40
CA VAL A 113 -1.28 19.65 -7.98
C VAL A 113 0.03 20.20 -7.43
N LEU A 114 0.94 20.59 -8.33
CA LEU A 114 2.22 21.19 -7.93
C LEU A 114 2.04 22.70 -7.77
N THR A 115 2.23 23.19 -6.55
CA THR A 115 1.98 24.59 -6.19
C THR A 115 3.24 25.46 -6.11
N ASN A 116 4.43 24.85 -6.10
CA ASN A 116 5.71 25.56 -5.94
C ASN A 116 6.72 25.24 -7.06
N VAL A 117 6.25 25.20 -8.31
CA VAL A 117 7.10 24.95 -9.48
C VAL A 117 7.69 26.28 -9.95
N ARG A 118 8.96 26.54 -9.62
CA ARG A 118 9.74 27.58 -10.32
C ARG A 118 10.35 26.95 -11.55
N GLY A 119 9.75 27.21 -12.71
CA GLY A 119 10.32 26.79 -13.98
C GLY A 119 11.33 27.82 -14.46
N ASP A 120 12.61 27.46 -14.47
CA ASP A 120 13.60 28.22 -15.23
C ASP A 120 13.52 27.77 -16.70
N ILE A 121 13.21 28.70 -17.59
CA ILE A 121 13.19 28.44 -19.03
C ILE A 121 14.65 28.44 -19.50
N VAL A 122 15.21 27.26 -19.71
CA VAL A 122 16.54 27.09 -20.30
C VAL A 122 16.39 26.64 -21.75
N PRO A 123 16.93 27.37 -22.74
CA PRO A 123 16.90 26.94 -24.13
C PRO A 123 17.61 25.58 -24.29
N LEU A 124 17.03 24.70 -25.09
CA LEU A 124 17.74 23.50 -25.53
C LEU A 124 19.00 23.95 -26.29
N ARG A 125 20.16 23.43 -25.90
CA ARG A 125 21.40 23.57 -26.66
C ARG A 125 21.60 22.39 -27.59
#